data_AF-A0A497P128-F1
#
_entry.id   AF-A0A497P128-F1
#
_cell.length_a   1.000
_cell.length_b   1.000
_cell.length_c   1.000
_cell.angle_alpha   90.00
_cell.angle_beta   90.00
_cell.angle_gamma   90.00
#
_symmetry.space_group_name_H-M   'P 1'
#
loop_
_entity.id
_entity.type
_entity.pdbx_description
1 polymer ?
#
loop_
_entity_poly.entity_id
_entity_poly.type
_entity_poly.pdbx_seq_one_letter_code
_entity_poly.pdbx_strand_id
1 'polypeptide(L)' 'LGGLPLAPEIRERSDTGVPLLVDSPDSELSIIMKEIAKKIAGRVSVIARNKKDQK' A
#
# COMPACT_ATOMS: atom_id res chain seq x y z
N LEU A 1 0.91 -4.17 9.82
CA LEU A 1 0.32 -4.10 8.46
C LEU A 1 0.97 -5.10 7.50
N GLY A 2 2.10 -5.70 7.89
CA GLY A 2 3.01 -6.44 7.03
C GLY A 2 4.41 -5.81 7.17
N GLY A 3 5.34 -6.18 6.31
CA GLY A 3 6.63 -5.52 6.15
C GLY A 3 6.90 -5.31 4.66
N LEU A 4 7.57 -4.21 4.32
CA LEU A 4 8.14 -4.00 2.99
C LEU A 4 9.63 -4.31 3.09
N PRO A 5 10.17 -5.20 2.24
CA PRO A 5 11.60 -5.51 2.27
C PRO A 5 12.43 -4.29 1.85
N LEU A 6 13.67 -4.22 2.34
CA LEU A 6 14.65 -3.27 1.84
C LEU A 6 15.18 -3.77 0.50
N ALA A 7 14.67 -3.19 -0.59
CA ALA A 7 15.00 -3.56 -1.95
C ALA A 7 15.47 -2.30 -2.72
N PRO A 8 16.69 -2.28 -3.31
CA PRO A 8 17.22 -1.12 -4.03
C PRO A 8 16.29 -0.58 -5.13
N GLU A 9 15.55 -1.48 -5.76
CA GLU A 9 14.60 -1.18 -6.84
C GLU A 9 13.50 -0.22 -6.38
N ILE A 10 13.10 -0.27 -5.10
CA ILE A 10 12.13 0.68 -4.53
C ILE A 10 12.68 2.10 -4.63
N ARG A 11 13.93 2.31 -4.18
CA ARG A 11 14.56 3.62 -4.19
C ARG A 11 14.76 4.12 -5.62
N GLU A 12 15.34 3.28 -6.48
CA GLU A 12 15.65 3.66 -7.87
C GLU A 12 14.40 4.14 -8.62
N ARG A 13 13.28 3.42 -8.48
CA ARG A 13 12.00 3.80 -9.09
C ARG A 13 11.36 5.01 -8.44
N SER A 14 11.49 5.16 -7.13
CA SER A 14 11.04 6.37 -6.44
C SER A 14 11.83 7.61 -6.90
N ASP A 15 13.15 7.50 -7.06
CA ASP A 15 14.03 8.60 -7.46
C ASP A 15 13.75 9.06 -8.90
N THR A 16 13.33 8.15 -9.79
CA THR A 16 12.92 8.52 -11.16
C THR A 16 11.51 9.10 -11.26
N GLY A 17 10.77 9.14 -10.15
CA GLY A 17 9.38 9.60 -10.11
C GLY A 17 8.36 8.60 -10.70
N VAL A 18 8.79 7.39 -11.05
CA VAL A 18 7.92 6.32 -11.57
C VAL A 18 7.97 5.14 -10.61
N PRO A 19 7.17 5.14 -9.52
CA PRO A 19 7.24 4.12 -8.49
C PRO A 19 6.86 2.73 -9.03
N LEU A 20 7.27 1.67 -8.33
CA LEU A 20 7.03 0.27 -8.70
C LEU A 20 5.55 -0.06 -8.96
N LEU A 21 4.62 0.62 -8.27
CA LEU A 21 3.18 0.46 -8.50
C LEU A 21 2.73 0.85 -9.91
N VAL A 22 3.49 1.70 -10.59
CA VAL A 22 3.25 2.16 -11.97
C VAL A 22 4.16 1.39 -12.94
N ASP A 23 5.45 1.31 -12.64
CA ASP A 23 6.45 0.66 -13.52
C ASP A 23 6.23 -0.86 -13.65
N SER A 24 5.95 -1.53 -12.52
CA SER A 24 5.87 -2.98 -12.42
C SER A 24 4.76 -3.39 -11.44
N PRO A 25 3.49 -3.20 -11.83
CA PRO A 25 2.34 -3.32 -10.92
C PRO A 25 2.12 -4.74 -10.37
N ASP A 26 2.57 -5.77 -11.08
CA ASP A 26 2.39 -7.18 -10.71
C ASP A 26 3.66 -7.80 -10.11
N SER A 27 4.70 -6.99 -9.85
CA SER A 27 5.88 -7.45 -9.10
C SER A 27 5.51 -7.80 -7.66
N GLU A 28 6.31 -8.68 -7.05
CA GLU A 28 6.13 -9.08 -5.65
C GLU A 28 6.11 -7.87 -4.70
N LEU A 29 7.00 -6.89 -4.92
CA LEU A 29 7.07 -5.65 -4.13
C LEU A 29 5.79 -4.81 -4.26
N SER A 30 5.25 -4.68 -5.48
CA SER A 30 3.98 -3.99 -5.72
C SER A 30 2.80 -4.72 -5.08
N ILE A 31 2.79 -6.06 -5.11
CA ILE A 31 1.76 -6.89 -4.47
C ILE A 31 1.79 -6.68 -2.95
N ILE A 32 2.96 -6.75 -2.31
CA ILE A 32 3.13 -6.50 -0.87
C ILE A 32 2.58 -5.12 -0.49
N MET A 33 2.92 -4.08 -1.26
CA MET A 33 2.42 -2.72 -1.02
C MET A 33 0.89 -2.63 -1.16
N LYS A 34 0.31 -3.29 -2.17
CA LYS A 34 -1.15 -3.38 -2.37
C LYS A 34 -1.84 -4.10 -1.22
N GLU A 35 -1.24 -5.15 -0.65
CA GLU A 35 -1.78 -5.85 0.52
C GLU A 35 -1.82 -4.97 1.77
N ILE A 36 -0.74 -4.21 2.01
CA ILE A 36 -0.68 -3.22 3.09
C ILE A 36 -1.81 -2.20 2.92
N ALA A 37 -1.96 -1.65 1.71
CA ALA A 37 -3.02 -0.69 1.40
C ALA A 37 -4.43 -1.28 1.64
N LYS A 38 -4.69 -2.51 1.19
CA LYS A 38 -5.98 -3.22 1.44
C LYS A 38 -6.29 -3.35 2.93
N LYS A 39 -5.29 -3.73 3.75
CA LYS A 39 -5.47 -3.84 5.21
C LYS A 39 -5.80 -2.49 5.86
N ILE A 40 -5.16 -1.40 5.40
CA ILE A 40 -5.48 -0.04 5.86
C ILE A 40 -6.90 0.34 5.47
N ALA A 41 -7.26 0.15 4.19
CA ALA A 41 -8.60 0.48 3.69
C ALA A 41 -9.71 -0.23 4.48
N GLY A 42 -9.54 -1.52 4.78
CA GLY A 42 -10.48 -2.28 5.61
C GLY A 42 -10.65 -1.69 7.01
N ARG A 43 -9.54 -1.32 7.68
CA ARG A 43 -9.58 -0.70 9.02
C ARG A 43 -10.27 0.67 8.98
N VAL A 44 -9.93 1.51 8.00
CA VAL A 44 -10.54 2.83 7.81
C VAL A 44 -12.04 2.74 7.54
N SER A 45 -12.46 1.77 6.71
CA SER A 45 -13.88 1.51 6.43
C SER A 45 -14.68 1.17 7.69
N VAL A 46 -14.16 0.29 8.55
CA VAL A 46 -14.81 -0.07 9.82
C VAL A 46 -14.91 1.13 10.76
N ILE A 47 -13.83 1.91 10.90
CA ILE A 47 -13.82 3.12 11.72
C ILE A 47 -14.86 4.13 11.23
N ALA A 48 -14.92 4.35 9.90
CA ALA A 48 -15.87 5.28 9.30
C ALA A 48 -17.32 4.85 9.53
N ARG A 49 -17.62 3.55 9.41
CA ARG A 49 -18.96 3.00 9.71
C ARG A 49 -19.33 3.23 11.17
N ASN A 50 -18.48 2.82 12.10
CA ASN A 50 -18.77 2.95 13.53
C ASN A 50 -18.96 4.42 13.94
N LYS A 51 -18.19 5.36 13.36
CA LYS A 51 -18.36 6.80 13.60
C LYS A 51 -19.69 7.34 13.07
N LYS A 52 -20.23 6.75 12.00
CA LYS A 52 -21.55 7.10 11.46
C LYS A 52 -22.65 6.58 12.39
N ASP A 53 -22.52 5.37 12.93
CA ASP A 53 -23.51 4.76 13.81
C ASP A 53 -23.61 5.44 15.19
N GLN A 54 -22.57 6.19 15.58
CA GLN A 54 -22.51 6.97 16.83
C GLN A 54 -23.08 8.40 16.71
N LYS A 55 -23.53 8.81 15.51
CA LYS A 55 -24.14 10.11 15.25
C LYS A 55 -25.64 9.96 15.02
#